data_AF-D3LCC2-F1
#
_entry.id   AF-D3LCC2-F1
#
_cell.length_a   1.000
_cell.length_b   1.000
_cell.length_c   1.000
_cell.angle_alpha   90.00
_cell.angle_beta   90.00
_cell.angle_gamma   90.00
#
_symmetry.space_group_name_H-M   'P 1'
#
loop_
_entity.id
_entity.type
_entity.pdbx_description
1 polymer ?
#
loop_
_entity_poly.entity_id
_entity_poly.type
_entity_poly.pdbx_seq_one_letter_code
_entity_poly.pdbx_strand_id
1 'polypeptide(L)'
;MSEKKYYVFLSPLNNGNKPFFQLVSFGFMAELFGFAKCNTKNKNGRYENKYSKFTKSELAEIMGGALYKQTDSLPFEWLYSFESLKEKLGWEFNETIDKWEYSNPIIELVPVEDGE
;
A
#
# COMPACT_ATOMS: atom_id res chain seq x y z
N MET A 1 -17.06 -11.89 -1.04
CA MET A 1 -15.95 -11.66 -1.98
C MET A 1 -14.67 -11.55 -1.17
N SER A 2 -13.58 -12.18 -1.59
CA SER A 2 -12.28 -12.01 -0.94
C SER A 2 -11.80 -10.57 -1.10
N GLU A 3 -11.15 -10.02 -0.09
CA GLU A 3 -10.57 -8.68 -0.17
C GLU A 3 -9.48 -8.64 -1.25
N LYS A 4 -9.46 -7.54 -2.02
CA LYS A 4 -8.49 -7.36 -3.10
C LYS A 4 -7.08 -7.29 -2.53
N LYS A 5 -6.14 -7.99 -3.18
CA LYS A 5 -4.73 -7.98 -2.80
C LYS A 5 -3.92 -7.00 -3.64
N TYR A 6 -2.90 -6.45 -3.02
CA TYR A 6 -2.01 -5.46 -3.59
C TYR A 6 -0.55 -5.87 -3.39
N TYR A 7 0.26 -5.61 -4.40
CA TYR A 7 1.69 -5.46 -4.21
C TYR A 7 1.97 -4.08 -3.64
N VAL A 8 2.80 -4.02 -2.61
CA VAL A 8 3.08 -2.79 -1.86
C VAL A 8 4.54 -2.44 -2.10
N PHE A 9 4.78 -1.41 -2.89
CA PHE A 9 6.13 -0.95 -3.21
C PHE A 9 6.44 0.32 -2.45
N LEU A 10 7.72 0.60 -2.20
CA LEU A 10 8.11 1.98 -1.95
C LEU A 10 7.94 2.77 -3.24
N SER A 11 7.18 3.86 -3.16
CA SER A 11 7.05 4.82 -4.25
C SER A 11 8.44 5.22 -4.70
N PRO A 12 8.78 5.07 -5.99
CA PRO A 12 10.09 5.44 -6.47
C PRO A 12 10.29 6.94 -6.22
N LEU A 13 11.24 7.28 -5.35
CA LEU A 13 11.78 8.63 -5.25
C LEU A 13 12.48 8.94 -6.60
N ASN A 14 11.70 9.34 -7.61
CA ASN A 14 12.11 9.87 -8.90
C ASN A 14 13.34 9.19 -9.54
N ASN A 15 13.32 7.89 -9.87
CA ASN A 15 14.41 7.31 -10.67
C ASN A 15 13.99 6.08 -11.48
N GLY A 16 13.64 6.32 -12.74
CA GLY A 16 13.13 5.34 -13.71
C GLY A 16 14.15 4.32 -14.21
N ASN A 17 14.68 3.49 -13.31
CA ASN A 17 15.22 2.13 -13.56
C ASN A 17 15.88 1.48 -12.32
N LYS A 18 15.68 2.02 -11.10
CA LYS A 18 16.21 1.41 -9.87
C LYS A 18 15.39 0.19 -9.45
N PRO A 19 15.99 -0.78 -8.73
CA PRO A 19 15.24 -1.94 -8.30
C PRO A 19 14.13 -1.56 -7.31
N PHE A 20 12.95 -2.12 -7.51
CA PHE A 20 11.78 -1.82 -6.71
C PHE A 20 11.89 -2.51 -5.35
N PHE A 21 11.72 -1.74 -4.28
CA PHE A 21 11.59 -2.27 -2.94
C PHE A 21 10.13 -2.62 -2.70
N GLN A 22 9.85 -3.89 -2.39
CA GLN A 22 8.52 -4.37 -2.06
C GLN A 22 8.46 -4.71 -0.59
N LEU A 23 7.33 -4.43 0.04
CA LEU A 23 7.04 -4.91 1.38
C LEU A 23 7.08 -6.43 1.36
N VAL A 24 7.84 -7.02 2.27
CA VAL A 24 7.95 -8.46 2.47
C VAL A 24 7.73 -8.79 3.94
N SER A 25 7.05 -9.91 4.18
CA SER A 25 7.04 -10.54 5.49
C SER A 25 8.22 -11.52 5.59
N PHE A 26 8.87 -11.55 6.75
CA PHE A 26 10.02 -12.40 7.04
C PHE A 26 10.06 -12.79 8.52
N GLY A 27 11.02 -13.63 8.90
CA GLY A 27 11.10 -14.20 10.24
C GLY A 27 10.27 -15.48 10.39
N PHE A 28 10.37 -16.12 11.56
CA PHE A 28 9.56 -17.30 11.87
C PHE A 28 8.09 -16.88 11.90
N MET A 29 7.22 -17.64 11.22
CA MET A 29 5.78 -17.34 11.08
C MET A 29 5.44 -15.95 10.47
N ALA A 30 6.37 -15.32 9.73
CA ALA A 30 6.11 -14.05 9.04
C ALA A 30 5.74 -12.87 9.96
N GLU A 31 6.24 -12.87 11.21
CA GLU A 31 5.96 -11.84 12.22
C GLU A 31 6.62 -10.48 11.93
N LEU A 32 7.66 -10.44 11.09
CA LEU A 32 8.39 -9.21 10.77
C LEU A 32 8.06 -8.72 9.37
N PHE A 33 8.01 -7.39 9.22
CA PHE A 33 7.71 -6.73 7.95
C PHE A 33 8.78 -5.70 7.61
N GLY A 34 9.12 -5.59 6.33
CA GLY A 34 10.10 -4.62 5.87
C GLY A 34 10.20 -4.59 4.36
N PHE A 35 10.87 -3.56 3.84
CA PHE A 35 11.02 -3.37 2.42
C PHE A 35 12.31 -4.00 1.92
N ALA A 36 12.20 -4.95 1.00
CA ALA A 36 13.33 -5.65 0.41
C ALA A 36 13.37 -5.44 -1.11
N LYS A 37 14.58 -5.43 -1.65
CA LYS A 37 14.82 -5.31 -3.09
C LYS A 37 14.25 -6.53 -3.82
N CYS A 38 13.38 -6.32 -4.80
CA CYS A 38 12.92 -7.37 -5.69
C CYS A 38 13.97 -7.69 -6.76
N ASN A 39 14.42 -8.94 -6.81
CA ASN A 39 15.38 -9.43 -7.81
C ASN A 39 14.72 -10.28 -8.90
N THR A 40 13.44 -10.63 -8.74
CA THR A 40 12.68 -11.46 -9.68
C THR A 40 11.78 -10.59 -10.55
N LYS A 41 11.74 -10.88 -11.85
CA LYS A 41 10.81 -10.23 -12.80
C LYS A 41 9.62 -11.14 -13.09
N ASN A 42 8.44 -10.55 -13.24
CA ASN A 42 7.27 -11.26 -13.74
C ASN A 42 7.30 -11.39 -15.28
N LYS A 43 6.26 -12.03 -15.84
CA LYS A 43 6.10 -12.25 -17.29
C LYS A 43 6.14 -10.96 -18.12
N ASN A 44 5.78 -9.82 -17.52
CA ASN A 44 5.76 -8.50 -18.14
C ASN A 44 7.07 -7.71 -17.90
N GLY A 45 8.09 -8.34 -17.30
CA GLY A 45 9.39 -7.72 -17.04
C GLY A 45 9.44 -6.80 -15.81
N ARG A 46 8.35 -6.69 -15.03
CA ARG A 46 8.29 -5.89 -13.79
C ARG A 46 8.95 -6.64 -12.64
N TYR A 47 9.76 -5.96 -11.84
CA TYR A 47 10.31 -6.56 -10.62
C TYR A 47 9.25 -6.67 -9.53
N GLU A 48 8.94 -7.89 -9.10
CA GLU A 48 7.98 -8.16 -8.04
C GLU A 48 8.24 -9.53 -7.39
N ASN A 49 7.86 -9.65 -6.12
CA ASN A 49 7.77 -10.91 -5.38
C ASN A 49 6.30 -11.35 -5.36
N LYS A 50 5.99 -12.42 -6.10
CA LYS A 50 4.62 -12.96 -6.26
C LYS A 50 3.97 -13.44 -4.95
N TYR A 51 4.78 -13.74 -3.93
CA TYR A 51 4.28 -14.21 -2.64
C TYR A 51 3.94 -13.08 -1.68
N SER A 52 4.44 -11.88 -1.94
CA SER A 52 4.32 -10.76 -1.02
C SER A 52 3.19 -9.81 -1.42
N LYS A 53 1.97 -10.26 -1.19
CA LYS A 53 0.73 -9.56 -1.53
C LYS A 53 -0.13 -9.39 -0.28
N PHE A 54 -0.67 -8.19 -0.09
CA PHE A 54 -1.38 -7.81 1.12
C PHE A 54 -2.76 -7.24 0.80
N THR A 55 -3.73 -7.51 1.65
CA THR A 55 -5.01 -6.79 1.65
C THR A 55 -4.86 -5.45 2.39
N LYS A 56 -5.84 -4.54 2.22
CA LYS A 56 -5.83 -3.27 2.96
C LYS A 56 -6.01 -3.52 4.46
N SER A 57 -6.81 -4.51 4.85
CA SER A 57 -6.95 -4.94 6.24
C SER A 57 -5.62 -5.43 6.83
N GLU A 58 -4.87 -6.28 6.11
CA GLU A 58 -3.54 -6.74 6.56
C GLU A 58 -2.58 -5.54 6.72
N LEU A 59 -2.62 -4.57 5.80
CA LEU A 59 -1.80 -3.35 5.88
C LEU A 59 -2.16 -2.44 7.07
N ALA A 60 -3.42 -2.44 7.51
CA ALA A 60 -3.86 -1.69 8.68
C ALA A 60 -3.27 -2.22 9.99
N GLU A 61 -2.92 -3.51 10.03
CA GLU A 61 -2.30 -4.16 11.19
C GLU A 61 -0.77 -4.02 11.18
N ILE A 62 -0.16 -4.06 9.99
CA ILE A 62 1.29 -3.96 9.81
C ILE A 62 1.81 -2.61 10.32
N MET A 63 2.86 -2.66 11.15
CA MET A 63 3.52 -1.47 11.72
C MET A 63 2.53 -0.51 12.43
N GLY A 64 1.45 -1.04 13.01
CA GLY A 64 0.42 -0.23 13.67
C GLY A 64 -0.34 0.69 12.69
N GLY A 65 -0.52 0.23 11.45
CA GLY A 65 -1.18 0.98 10.39
C GLY A 65 -0.35 2.12 9.83
N ALA A 66 0.98 2.09 9.98
CA ALA A 66 1.85 3.15 9.45
C ALA A 66 1.80 3.26 7.91
N LEU A 67 1.41 2.19 7.23
CA LEU A 67 1.31 2.13 5.77
C LEU A 67 -0.10 2.46 5.27
N TYR A 68 -1.12 2.04 6.02
CA TYR A 68 -2.51 2.22 5.64
C TYR A 68 -3.40 2.29 6.88
N LYS A 69 -4.43 3.15 6.87
CA LYS A 69 -5.42 3.25 7.95
C LYS A 69 -6.82 3.49 7.39
N GLN A 70 -7.82 3.12 8.17
CA GLN A 70 -9.21 3.52 7.95
C GLN A 70 -9.74 4.26 9.18
N THR A 71 -10.57 5.26 8.98
CA THR A 71 -11.29 5.96 10.05
C THR A 71 -12.64 6.46 9.55
N ASP A 72 -13.62 6.56 10.44
CA ASP A 72 -14.95 7.06 10.09
C ASP A 72 -14.97 8.59 9.96
N SER A 73 -14.00 9.29 10.55
CA SER A 73 -13.91 10.76 10.48
C SER A 73 -12.47 11.27 10.65
N LEU A 74 -12.20 12.46 10.11
CA LEU A 74 -10.95 13.20 10.30
C LEU A 74 -11.18 14.45 11.15
N PRO A 75 -10.37 14.70 12.20
CA PRO A 75 -10.57 15.87 13.09
C PRO A 75 -10.27 17.22 12.41
N PHE A 76 -9.72 17.20 11.20
CA PHE A 76 -9.31 18.37 10.41
C PHE A 76 -9.94 18.40 9.01
N GLU A 77 -11.00 17.63 8.78
CA GLU A 77 -11.68 17.57 7.47
C GLU A 77 -12.10 18.97 6.98
N TRP A 78 -12.56 19.83 7.89
CA TRP A 78 -13.00 21.20 7.60
C TRP A 78 -11.87 22.17 7.20
N LEU A 79 -10.59 21.82 7.42
CA LEU A 79 -9.44 22.69 7.14
C LEU A 79 -8.90 22.54 5.72
N TYR A 80 -9.26 21.46 5.02
CA TYR A 80 -8.67 21.10 3.74
C TYR A 80 -9.74 20.66 2.74
N SER A 81 -9.55 20.94 1.45
CA SER A 81 -10.35 20.30 0.41
C SER A 81 -10.00 18.80 0.33
N PHE A 82 -10.94 17.98 -0.18
CA PHE A 82 -10.70 16.55 -0.43
C PHE A 82 -9.42 16.31 -1.24
N GLU A 83 -9.18 17.11 -2.29
CA GLU A 83 -7.98 17.04 -3.10
C GLU A 83 -6.71 17.32 -2.28
N SER A 84 -6.73 18.37 -1.44
CA SER A 84 -5.59 18.70 -0.59
C SER A 84 -5.33 17.63 0.49
N LEU A 85 -6.35 16.95 0.99
CA LEU A 85 -6.21 15.84 1.94
C LEU A 85 -5.46 14.66 1.30
N LYS A 86 -5.78 14.35 0.04
CA LYS A 86 -5.14 13.28 -0.72
C LYS A 86 -3.69 13.61 -1.05
N GLU A 87 -3.43 14.77 -1.62
CA GLU A 87 -2.09 15.13 -2.09
C GLU A 87 -1.09 15.39 -0.95
N LYS A 88 -1.51 16.10 0.10
CA LYS A 88 -0.60 16.52 1.17
C LYS A 88 -0.49 15.50 2.29
N LEU A 89 -1.59 14.80 2.59
CA LEU A 89 -1.71 13.96 3.78
C LEU A 89 -2.03 12.50 3.43
N GLY A 90 -2.26 12.14 2.17
CA GLY A 90 -2.55 10.76 1.76
C GLY A 90 -3.93 10.26 2.18
N TRP A 91 -4.86 11.15 2.56
CA TRP A 91 -6.22 10.79 2.96
C TRP A 91 -7.20 10.95 1.80
N GLU A 92 -7.98 9.91 1.55
CA GLU A 92 -9.03 9.90 0.53
C GLU A 92 -10.32 9.32 1.12
N PHE A 93 -11.46 9.90 0.78
CA PHE A 93 -12.74 9.37 1.20
C PHE A 93 -13.19 8.28 0.22
N ASN A 94 -13.50 7.10 0.74
CA ASN A 94 -13.99 5.98 -0.03
C ASN A 94 -15.52 5.87 0.13
N GLU A 95 -16.24 6.41 -0.85
CA GLU A 95 -17.71 6.43 -0.88
C GLU A 95 -18.35 5.03 -0.88
N THR A 96 -17.63 4.00 -1.31
CA THR A 96 -18.18 2.63 -1.39
C THR A 96 -18.34 1.99 -0.02
N ILE A 97 -17.44 2.33 0.91
CA ILE A 97 -17.43 1.80 2.28
C ILE A 97 -17.72 2.87 3.33
N ASP A 98 -18.02 4.10 2.91
CA ASP A 98 -18.32 5.27 3.76
C ASP A 98 -17.22 5.55 4.81
N LYS A 99 -15.94 5.49 4.38
CA LYS A 99 -14.78 5.67 5.27
C LYS A 99 -13.66 6.48 4.66
N TRP A 100 -12.91 7.17 5.50
CA TRP A 100 -11.63 7.77 5.16
C TRP A 100 -10.53 6.71 5.13
N GLU A 101 -9.81 6.64 4.02
CA GLU A 101 -8.65 5.78 3.83
C GLU A 101 -7.37 6.62 3.81
N TYR A 102 -6.41 6.27 4.64
CA TYR A 102 -5.05 6.80 4.57
C TYR A 102 -4.18 5.81 3.82
N SER A 103 -3.46 6.29 2.82
CA SER A 103 -2.33 5.57 2.23
C SER A 103 -1.07 6.40 2.41
N ASN A 104 -0.03 5.78 2.97
CA ASN A 104 1.22 6.50 3.18
C ASN A 104 1.83 6.91 1.83
N PRO A 105 2.12 8.20 1.58
CA PRO A 105 2.64 8.66 0.27
C PRO A 105 3.97 8.00 -0.14
N ILE A 106 4.72 7.45 0.81
CA ILE A 106 5.98 6.73 0.52
C ILE A 106 5.76 5.37 -0.13
N ILE A 107 4.52 4.86 -0.18
CA ILE A 107 4.18 3.58 -0.79
C ILE A 107 3.28 3.72 -2.01
N GLU A 108 3.39 2.75 -2.90
CA GLU A 108 2.54 2.57 -4.06
C GLU A 108 1.79 1.23 -3.92
N LEU A 109 0.46 1.30 -3.93
CA LEU A 109 -0.41 0.12 -3.92
C LEU A 109 -0.75 -0.28 -5.35
N VAL A 110 -0.21 -1.41 -5.80
CA VAL A 110 -0.45 -1.95 -7.13
C VAL A 110 -1.41 -3.12 -7.02
N PRO A 111 -2.61 -3.04 -7.61
CA PRO A 111 -3.52 -4.17 -7.71
C PRO A 111 -2.83 -5.43 -8.23
N VAL A 112 -2.97 -6.55 -7.51
CA VAL A 112 -2.69 -7.85 -8.12
C VAL A 112 -3.81 -8.09 -9.10
N GLU A 113 -3.49 -8.16 -10.40
CA GLU A 113 -4.42 -8.76 -11.36
C GLU A 113 -4.57 -10.22 -10.92
N ASP A 114 -5.75 -10.57 -10.42
CA ASP A 114 -6.13 -11.96 -10.21
C ASP A 114 -6.12 -12.61 -11.60
N GLY A 115 -4.96 -13.13 -11.99
CA GLY A 115 -4.88 -14.06 -13.09
C GLY A 115 -5.67 -15.29 -12.66
N GLU A 116 -6.81 -15.50 -13.31
CA GLU A 116 -7.42 -16.82 -13.41
C GLU A 116 -6.38 -17.90 -13.76
#